data_AF-A0A318M1D7-F1
#
_entry.id   AF-A0A318M1D7-F1
#
_cell.length_a   1.000
_cell.length_b   1.000
_cell.length_c   1.000
_cell.angle_alpha   90.00
_cell.angle_beta   90.00
_cell.angle_gamma   90.00
#
_symmetry.space_group_name_H-M   'P 1'
#
loop_
_entity.id
_entity.type
_entity.pdbx_description
1 polymer ?
#
loop_
_entity_poly.entity_id
_entity_poly.type
_entity_poly.pdbx_seq_one_letter_code
_entity_poly.pdbx_strand_id
1 'polypeptide(L)'
;MTTAASITAAVVLPLLAAEPAAAASRQDLAKDVLADDGITLLDSHVSGNDHPESTAKRNVTDTSEGDPARTSPWSDVGVTEVQLSADMLRGMVSLGKDYSFRVTTIAGGDHSSTSYHYAGTAFDVDRIDGEAVGSGNGKVGDFRKACEDLGATEVLGPGDAGHDTHIHCAWGS
;
A
#
# COMPACT_ATOMS: atom_id res chain seq x y z
N MET A 1 -60.90 44.28 26.16
CA MET A 1 -59.87 43.28 26.49
C MET A 1 -59.48 42.61 25.18
N THR A 2 -58.33 42.95 24.63
CA THR A 2 -57.83 42.32 23.39
C THR A 2 -56.35 42.08 23.60
N THR A 3 -55.99 40.82 23.82
CA THR A 3 -54.63 40.34 23.96
C THR A 3 -53.99 40.19 22.58
N ALA A 4 -52.87 40.86 22.34
CA ALA A 4 -52.03 40.63 21.18
C ALA A 4 -51.02 39.51 21.51
N ALA A 5 -51.05 38.41 20.76
CA ALA A 5 -50.09 37.33 20.85
C ALA A 5 -48.83 37.70 20.04
N SER A 6 -47.68 37.68 20.71
CA SER A 6 -46.37 37.90 20.10
C SER A 6 -45.84 36.56 19.59
N ILE A 7 -45.59 36.45 18.28
CA ILE A 7 -44.97 35.27 17.66
C ILE A 7 -43.46 35.52 17.60
N THR A 8 -42.70 34.79 18.40
CA THR A 8 -41.24 34.74 18.31
C THR A 8 -40.85 33.83 17.15
N ALA A 9 -40.26 34.40 16.10
CA ALA A 9 -39.66 33.61 15.03
C ALA A 9 -38.32 33.03 15.52
N ALA A 10 -38.23 31.71 15.61
CA ALA A 10 -36.97 31.02 15.85
C ALA A 10 -36.15 31.01 14.55
N VAL A 11 -34.97 31.63 14.58
CA VAL A 11 -33.98 31.51 13.50
C VAL A 11 -33.32 30.15 13.62
N VAL A 12 -33.64 29.25 12.71
CA VAL A 12 -32.94 27.96 12.56
C VAL A 12 -31.72 28.22 11.67
N LEU A 13 -30.54 28.27 12.27
CA LEU A 13 -29.27 28.26 11.53
C LEU A 13 -29.06 26.85 10.93
N PRO A 14 -28.79 26.71 9.64
CA PRO A 14 -28.43 25.42 9.07
C PRO A 14 -27.05 25.03 9.60
N LEU A 15 -26.99 23.87 10.27
CA LEU A 15 -25.74 23.18 10.54
C LEU A 15 -25.20 22.69 9.20
N LEU A 16 -24.18 23.35 8.63
CA LEU A 16 -23.43 22.78 7.52
C LEU A 16 -22.80 21.47 8.00
N ALA A 17 -23.25 20.35 7.45
CA ALA A 17 -22.53 19.10 7.57
C ALA A 17 -21.15 19.29 6.92
N ALA A 18 -20.08 18.97 7.65
CA ALA A 18 -18.76 18.89 7.06
C ALA A 18 -18.82 17.81 5.96
N GLU A 19 -18.43 18.17 4.72
CA GLU A 19 -18.28 17.18 3.66
C GLU A 19 -17.22 16.15 4.12
N PRO A 20 -17.45 14.84 3.93
CA PRO A 20 -16.45 13.85 4.24
C PRO A 20 -15.18 14.20 3.45
N ALA A 21 -14.04 14.28 4.14
CA ALA A 21 -12.76 14.51 3.49
C ALA A 21 -12.61 13.50 2.34
N ALA A 22 -12.33 13.99 1.13
CA ALA A 22 -12.11 13.13 -0.02
C ALA A 22 -11.00 12.12 0.34
N ALA A 23 -11.23 10.85 0.04
CA ALA A 23 -10.20 9.83 0.22
C ALA A 23 -8.93 10.24 -0.55
N ALA A 24 -7.78 10.12 0.09
CA ALA A 24 -6.50 10.47 -0.53
C ALA A 24 -6.33 9.74 -1.87
N SER A 25 -5.85 10.47 -2.89
CA SER A 25 -5.61 9.89 -4.20
C SER A 25 -4.45 8.90 -4.16
N ARG A 26 -4.38 7.98 -5.13
CA ARG A 26 -3.22 7.08 -5.30
C ARG A 26 -1.91 7.87 -5.40
N GLN A 27 -1.96 8.99 -6.10
CA GLN A 27 -0.82 9.87 -6.30
C GLN A 27 -0.33 10.46 -4.97
N ASP A 28 -1.24 10.91 -4.11
CA ASP A 28 -0.88 11.50 -2.82
C ASP A 28 -0.37 10.43 -1.85
N LEU A 29 -1.01 9.26 -1.82
CA LEU A 29 -0.54 8.14 -1.00
C LEU A 29 0.85 7.65 -1.44
N ALA A 30 1.13 7.63 -2.75
CA ALA A 30 2.46 7.28 -3.24
C ALA A 30 3.52 8.34 -2.84
N LYS A 31 3.18 9.63 -2.83
CA LYS A 31 4.06 10.68 -2.28
C LYS A 31 4.33 10.47 -0.80
N ASP A 32 3.30 10.10 -0.03
CA ASP A 32 3.44 9.79 1.39
C ASP A 32 4.37 8.60 1.60
N VAL A 33 4.23 7.52 0.81
CA VAL A 33 5.14 6.36 0.85
C VAL A 33 6.60 6.76 0.54
N LEU A 34 6.83 7.65 -0.45
CA LEU A 34 8.18 8.12 -0.79
C LEU A 34 8.80 9.01 0.29
N ALA A 35 7.97 9.73 1.05
CA ALA A 35 8.41 10.65 2.09
C ALA A 35 8.57 10.00 3.47
N ASP A 36 8.14 8.74 3.62
CA ASP A 36 8.17 8.01 4.88
C ASP A 36 9.54 7.37 5.14
N ASP A 37 10.28 7.88 6.12
CA ASP A 37 11.60 7.35 6.52
C ASP A 37 11.53 5.91 7.07
N GLY A 38 10.35 5.42 7.45
CA GLY A 38 10.10 4.03 7.81
C GLY A 38 10.04 3.11 6.60
N ILE A 39 9.83 3.60 5.39
CA ILE A 39 9.62 2.77 4.19
C ILE A 39 10.83 2.86 3.27
N THR A 40 11.62 1.79 3.22
CA THR A 40 12.70 1.66 2.24
C THR A 40 12.20 0.95 1.00
N LEU A 41 12.16 1.63 -0.15
CA LEU A 41 11.85 1.02 -1.44
C LEU A 41 13.14 0.59 -2.15
N LEU A 42 13.26 -0.69 -2.52
CA LEU A 42 14.40 -1.12 -3.32
C LEU A 42 14.36 -0.51 -4.72
N ASP A 43 15.52 -0.01 -5.15
CA ASP A 43 15.80 0.50 -6.50
C ASP A 43 16.53 -0.57 -7.35
N SER A 44 16.19 -1.84 -7.11
CA SER A 44 16.79 -3.01 -7.73
C SER A 44 15.92 -4.24 -7.48
N HIS A 45 16.02 -5.28 -8.32
CA HIS A 45 15.37 -6.57 -8.08
C HIS A 45 16.24 -7.49 -7.23
N VAL A 46 15.63 -8.19 -6.27
CA VAL A 46 16.34 -9.16 -5.40
C VAL A 46 16.91 -10.36 -6.17
N SER A 47 16.37 -10.66 -7.35
CA SER A 47 16.89 -11.70 -8.26
C SER A 47 18.24 -11.31 -8.89
N GLY A 48 18.63 -10.03 -8.83
CA GLY A 48 19.78 -9.49 -9.55
C GLY A 48 19.52 -9.19 -11.03
N ASN A 49 18.32 -9.48 -11.54
CA ASN A 49 17.93 -9.09 -12.89
C ASN A 49 17.76 -7.57 -12.97
N ASP A 50 18.32 -6.95 -14.01
CA ASP A 50 18.24 -5.51 -14.19
C ASP A 50 17.01 -5.13 -15.03
N HIS A 51 16.12 -4.33 -14.43
CA HIS A 51 15.03 -3.65 -15.12
C HIS A 51 14.58 -2.46 -14.24
N PRO A 52 15.20 -1.28 -14.41
CA PRO A 52 14.98 -0.13 -13.54
C PRO A 52 13.53 0.39 -13.60
N GLU A 53 12.83 0.12 -14.69
CA GLU A 53 11.45 0.57 -14.92
C GLU A 53 10.39 -0.20 -14.10
N SER A 54 10.77 -1.28 -13.40
CA SER A 54 9.84 -2.09 -12.60
C SER A 54 10.32 -2.35 -11.17
N THR A 55 11.28 -1.58 -10.67
CA THR A 55 11.68 -1.67 -9.26
C THR A 55 10.56 -1.18 -8.34
N ALA A 56 10.56 -1.60 -7.07
CA ALA A 56 9.59 -1.12 -6.09
C ALA A 56 9.61 0.42 -6.00
N LYS A 57 10.82 1.01 -5.97
CA LYS A 57 10.98 2.46 -5.94
C LYS A 57 10.44 3.14 -7.20
N ARG A 58 10.73 2.59 -8.40
CA ARG A 58 10.20 3.17 -9.65
C ARG A 58 8.67 3.09 -9.69
N ASN A 59 8.08 1.94 -9.34
CA ASN A 59 6.62 1.78 -9.31
C ASN A 59 5.90 2.83 -8.44
N VAL A 60 6.42 3.12 -7.23
CA VAL A 60 5.84 4.17 -6.37
C VAL A 60 6.12 5.57 -6.94
N THR A 61 7.31 5.79 -7.51
CA THR A 61 7.66 7.06 -8.17
C THR A 61 6.71 7.38 -9.32
N ASP A 62 6.50 6.44 -10.26
CA ASP A 62 5.53 6.57 -11.37
C ASP A 62 4.15 6.96 -10.83
N THR A 63 3.66 6.21 -9.83
CA THR A 63 2.35 6.46 -9.24
C THR A 63 2.26 7.85 -8.60
N SER A 64 3.34 8.34 -7.97
CA SER A 64 3.42 9.68 -7.37
C SER A 64 3.45 10.81 -8.41
N GLU A 65 3.91 10.51 -9.62
CA GLU A 65 3.91 11.40 -10.79
C GLU A 65 2.56 11.38 -11.53
N GLY A 66 1.71 10.39 -11.23
CA GLY A 66 0.39 10.17 -11.84
C GLY A 66 0.40 9.15 -12.97
N ASP A 67 1.54 8.49 -13.19
CA ASP A 67 1.76 7.47 -14.22
C ASP A 67 1.49 6.06 -13.68
N PRO A 68 1.17 5.08 -14.54
CA PRO A 68 1.09 3.67 -14.16
C PRO A 68 2.44 3.11 -13.71
N ALA A 69 2.42 2.19 -12.75
CA ALA A 69 3.55 1.31 -12.48
C ALA A 69 3.70 0.26 -13.59
N ARG A 70 4.84 -0.42 -13.65
CA ARG A 70 5.12 -1.47 -14.65
C ARG A 70 5.57 -2.78 -14.05
N THR A 71 5.14 -3.86 -14.69
CA THR A 71 5.64 -5.22 -14.45
C THR A 71 7.00 -5.45 -15.12
N SER A 72 7.70 -6.52 -14.73
CA SER A 72 9.01 -6.87 -15.29
C SER A 72 8.91 -7.68 -16.60
N PRO A 73 9.96 -7.67 -17.46
CA PRO A 73 9.98 -8.47 -18.70
C PRO A 73 9.91 -9.99 -18.51
N TRP A 74 10.29 -10.48 -17.33
CA TRP A 74 10.24 -11.89 -16.95
C TRP A 74 8.95 -12.27 -16.21
N SER A 75 7.99 -11.36 -16.13
CA SER A 75 6.66 -11.65 -15.62
C SER A 75 5.91 -12.64 -16.54
N ASP A 76 5.10 -13.52 -15.96
CA ASP A 76 4.13 -14.36 -16.69
C ASP A 76 3.15 -13.55 -17.57
N VAL A 77 2.97 -12.25 -17.31
CA VAL A 77 2.13 -11.34 -18.12
C VAL A 77 2.96 -10.40 -19.02
N GLY A 78 4.29 -10.56 -19.05
CA GLY A 78 5.20 -9.65 -19.75
C GLY A 78 5.22 -8.25 -19.13
N VAL A 79 5.66 -7.26 -19.91
CA VAL A 79 5.64 -5.84 -19.48
C VAL A 79 4.25 -5.26 -19.74
N THR A 80 3.55 -4.91 -18.67
CA THR A 80 2.26 -4.22 -18.69
C THR A 80 2.27 -3.05 -17.72
N GLU A 81 1.39 -2.08 -17.98
CA GLU A 81 1.09 -0.98 -17.10
C GLU A 81 -0.01 -1.36 -16.12
N VAL A 82 0.17 -1.00 -14.84
CA VAL A 82 -0.77 -1.31 -13.76
C VAL A 82 -0.95 -0.11 -12.83
N GLN A 83 -2.18 0.11 -12.37
CA GLN A 83 -2.47 1.13 -11.37
C GLN A 83 -2.30 0.54 -9.97
N LEU A 84 -1.36 1.07 -9.18
CA LEU A 84 -1.21 0.63 -7.79
C LEU A 84 -2.48 0.91 -6.97
N SER A 85 -2.94 -0.05 -6.17
CA SER A 85 -4.16 0.11 -5.35
C SER A 85 -4.01 1.22 -4.32
N ALA A 86 -5.04 2.07 -4.20
CA ALA A 86 -5.10 3.10 -3.16
C ALA A 86 -5.18 2.47 -1.75
N ASP A 87 -5.83 1.31 -1.62
CA ASP A 87 -5.95 0.65 -0.32
C ASP A 87 -4.63 0.01 0.10
N MET A 88 -3.91 -0.59 -0.85
CA MET A 88 -2.54 -1.08 -0.62
C MET A 88 -1.60 0.05 -0.21
N LEU A 89 -1.57 1.17 -0.96
CA LEU A 89 -0.72 2.32 -0.64
C LEU A 89 -1.08 2.92 0.73
N ARG A 90 -2.38 3.01 1.06
CA ARG A 90 -2.82 3.44 2.41
C ARG A 90 -2.37 2.46 3.50
N GLY A 91 -2.37 1.17 3.20
CA GLY A 91 -1.81 0.13 4.06
C GLY A 91 -0.33 0.39 4.33
N MET A 92 0.46 0.62 3.28
CA MET A 92 1.90 0.94 3.40
C MET A 92 2.15 2.17 4.28
N VAL A 93 1.45 3.28 4.03
CA VAL A 93 1.54 4.51 4.85
C VAL A 93 1.12 4.26 6.30
N SER A 94 0.17 3.37 6.54
CA SER A 94 -0.26 3.06 7.92
C SER A 94 0.77 2.19 8.64
N LEU A 95 1.36 1.21 7.95
CA LEU A 95 2.43 0.37 8.50
C LEU A 95 3.69 1.19 8.82
N GLY A 96 4.04 2.20 8.00
CA GLY A 96 5.22 3.05 8.20
C GLY A 96 5.21 3.83 9.53
N LYS A 97 4.04 3.99 10.14
CA LYS A 97 3.91 4.65 11.46
C LYS A 97 4.41 3.79 12.62
N ASP A 98 4.31 2.47 12.49
CA ASP A 98 4.58 1.51 13.56
C ASP A 98 5.81 0.65 13.28
N TYR A 99 6.22 0.54 12.01
CA TYR A 99 7.32 -0.31 11.56
C TYR A 99 8.24 0.45 10.61
N SER A 100 9.53 0.15 10.67
CA SER A 100 10.41 0.38 9.52
C SER A 100 10.52 -0.89 8.69
N PHE A 101 10.38 -0.82 7.37
CA PHE A 101 10.41 -2.01 6.52
C PHE A 101 10.98 -1.74 5.14
N ARG A 102 11.51 -2.79 4.52
CA ARG A 102 12.07 -2.73 3.17
C ARG A 102 11.21 -3.48 2.17
N VAL A 103 10.66 -2.75 1.21
CA VAL A 103 9.86 -3.27 0.11
C VAL A 103 10.77 -3.71 -1.03
N THR A 104 10.66 -4.97 -1.42
CA THR A 104 11.47 -5.56 -2.49
C THR A 104 10.76 -5.54 -3.84
N THR A 105 9.44 -5.70 -3.83
CA THR A 105 8.63 -5.89 -5.05
C THR A 105 7.25 -5.27 -4.87
N ILE A 106 6.68 -4.71 -5.95
CA ILE A 106 5.28 -4.26 -6.03
C ILE A 106 4.62 -4.79 -7.30
N ALA A 107 4.93 -4.24 -8.48
CA ALA A 107 4.40 -4.76 -9.75
C ALA A 107 5.46 -5.52 -10.57
N GLY A 108 6.75 -5.24 -10.32
CA GLY A 108 7.86 -5.98 -10.91
C GLY A 108 7.98 -7.42 -10.40
N GLY A 109 9.13 -8.04 -10.70
CA GLY A 109 9.42 -9.41 -10.25
C GLY A 109 8.88 -10.51 -11.18
N ASP A 110 9.10 -11.76 -10.77
CA ASP A 110 8.56 -12.96 -11.40
C ASP A 110 7.62 -13.64 -10.40
N HIS A 111 6.37 -13.80 -10.80
CA HIS A 111 5.27 -14.34 -10.03
C HIS A 111 4.33 -15.13 -10.95
N SER A 112 3.46 -15.95 -10.35
CA SER A 112 2.45 -16.68 -11.09
C SER A 112 1.50 -15.75 -11.86
N SER A 113 1.02 -16.21 -13.01
CA SER A 113 0.10 -15.46 -13.89
C SER A 113 -1.13 -14.83 -13.23
N THR A 114 -1.57 -15.30 -12.06
CA THR A 114 -2.71 -14.74 -11.30
C THR A 114 -2.29 -13.94 -10.07
N SER A 115 -1.02 -13.59 -9.94
CA SER A 115 -0.49 -12.87 -8.78
C SER A 115 -1.06 -11.46 -8.66
N TYR A 116 -1.35 -11.05 -7.43
CA TYR A 116 -1.78 -9.70 -7.08
C TYR A 116 -0.71 -8.62 -7.40
N HIS A 117 0.57 -8.99 -7.53
CA HIS A 117 1.60 -8.07 -8.02
C HIS A 117 1.27 -7.54 -9.42
N TYR A 118 0.80 -8.41 -10.31
CA TYR A 118 0.41 -8.03 -11.67
C TYR A 118 -0.93 -7.29 -11.74
N ALA A 119 -1.68 -7.24 -10.64
CA ALA A 119 -2.84 -6.37 -10.48
C ALA A 119 -2.48 -5.02 -9.83
N GLY A 120 -1.24 -4.82 -9.39
CA GLY A 120 -0.81 -3.63 -8.65
C GLY A 120 -1.39 -3.55 -7.23
N THR A 121 -1.76 -4.69 -6.63
CA THR A 121 -2.43 -4.72 -5.31
C THR A 121 -1.64 -5.45 -4.24
N ALA A 122 -0.38 -5.83 -4.51
CA ALA A 122 0.50 -6.48 -3.55
C ALA A 122 1.88 -5.84 -3.45
N PHE A 123 2.54 -6.07 -2.32
CA PHE A 123 3.95 -5.78 -2.12
C PHE A 123 4.63 -6.87 -1.29
N ASP A 124 5.94 -7.02 -1.48
CA ASP A 124 6.79 -7.93 -0.73
C ASP A 124 7.77 -7.17 0.17
N VAL A 125 8.00 -7.67 1.39
CA VAL A 125 8.92 -7.11 2.38
C VAL A 125 9.91 -8.15 2.88
N ASP A 126 11.21 -7.84 2.85
CA ASP A 126 12.26 -8.76 3.32
C ASP A 126 13.01 -8.29 4.57
N ARG A 127 12.69 -7.09 5.08
CA ARG A 127 13.19 -6.57 6.36
C ARG A 127 12.12 -5.82 7.12
N ILE A 128 12.09 -6.02 8.43
CA ILE A 128 11.24 -5.28 9.37
C ILE A 128 12.12 -4.88 10.56
N ASP A 129 12.07 -3.62 10.96
CA ASP A 129 12.82 -3.03 12.06
C ASP A 129 14.34 -3.30 11.98
N GLY A 130 14.86 -3.26 10.76
CA GLY A 130 16.26 -3.53 10.44
C GLY A 130 16.63 -5.01 10.36
N GLU A 131 15.77 -5.91 10.83
CA GLU A 131 16.00 -7.35 10.85
C GLU A 131 15.45 -8.03 9.59
N ALA A 132 16.14 -9.04 9.07
CA ALA A 132 15.65 -9.82 7.94
C ALA A 132 14.38 -10.58 8.30
N VAL A 133 13.43 -10.69 7.37
CA VAL A 133 12.28 -11.58 7.52
C VAL A 133 12.78 -13.03 7.53
N GLY A 134 12.28 -13.79 8.50
CA GLY A 134 12.61 -15.20 8.70
C GLY A 134 12.22 -15.66 10.10
N SER A 135 12.46 -16.93 10.41
CA SER A 135 12.05 -17.56 11.68
C SER A 135 12.67 -16.93 12.95
N GLY A 136 13.75 -16.16 12.80
CA GLY A 136 14.41 -15.46 13.91
C GLY A 136 13.87 -14.06 14.20
N ASN A 137 13.06 -13.48 13.31
CA ASN A 137 12.53 -12.12 13.48
C ASN A 137 11.17 -12.18 14.18
N GLY A 138 11.14 -11.70 15.43
CA GLY A 138 9.93 -11.72 16.27
C GLY A 138 8.79 -10.83 15.77
N LYS A 139 9.02 -9.95 14.80
CA LYS A 139 8.03 -9.01 14.25
C LYS A 139 7.24 -9.56 13.07
N VAL A 140 7.66 -10.70 12.50
CA VAL A 140 7.01 -11.28 11.31
C VAL A 140 5.52 -11.53 11.54
N GLY A 141 5.15 -12.11 12.69
CA GLY A 141 3.74 -12.36 13.02
C GLY A 141 2.93 -11.08 13.17
N ASP A 142 3.47 -10.10 13.89
CA ASP A 142 2.80 -8.81 14.15
C ASP A 142 2.63 -8.00 12.85
N PHE A 143 3.63 -7.99 11.97
CA PHE A 143 3.57 -7.28 10.70
C PHE A 143 2.53 -7.91 9.75
N ARG A 144 2.51 -9.26 9.66
CA ARG A 144 1.46 -9.97 8.89
C ARG A 144 0.07 -9.64 9.42
N LYS A 145 -0.12 -9.69 10.73
CA LYS A 145 -1.38 -9.33 11.39
C LYS A 145 -1.78 -7.88 11.11
N ALA A 146 -0.82 -6.95 11.08
CA ALA A 146 -1.07 -5.57 10.75
C ALA A 146 -1.51 -5.39 9.29
N CYS A 147 -0.92 -6.12 8.32
CA CYS A 147 -1.43 -6.15 6.94
C CYS A 147 -2.90 -6.60 6.90
N GLU A 148 -3.25 -7.68 7.60
CA GLU A 148 -4.64 -8.19 7.67
C GLU A 148 -5.60 -7.15 8.29
N ASP A 149 -5.20 -6.51 9.38
CA ASP A 149 -6.00 -5.47 10.07
C ASP A 149 -6.21 -4.22 9.19
N LEU A 150 -5.32 -3.99 8.23
CA LEU A 150 -5.42 -2.94 7.21
C LEU A 150 -6.15 -3.38 5.93
N GLY A 151 -6.72 -4.59 5.94
CA GLY A 151 -7.60 -5.09 4.89
C GLY A 151 -6.89 -5.91 3.80
N ALA A 152 -5.64 -6.33 4.00
CA ALA A 152 -5.02 -7.31 3.12
C ALA A 152 -5.81 -8.63 3.17
N THR A 153 -6.10 -9.20 2.00
CA THR A 153 -6.88 -10.43 1.83
C THR A 153 -6.00 -11.66 1.62
N GLU A 154 -4.72 -11.47 1.28
CA GLU A 154 -3.73 -12.52 1.22
C GLU A 154 -2.44 -12.03 1.89
N VAL A 155 -2.01 -12.75 2.93
CA VAL A 155 -0.80 -12.43 3.69
C VAL A 155 0.03 -13.71 3.90
N LEU A 156 1.11 -13.83 3.13
CA LEU A 156 2.00 -14.98 3.14
C LEU A 156 3.35 -14.60 3.74
N GLY A 157 4.03 -15.54 4.38
CA GLY A 157 5.38 -15.31 4.93
C GLY A 157 6.06 -16.60 5.35
N PRO A 158 7.07 -16.54 6.24
CA PRO A 158 7.77 -17.74 6.69
C PRO A 158 6.82 -18.83 7.20
N GLY A 159 6.96 -20.04 6.63
CA GLY A 159 6.03 -21.16 6.83
C GLY A 159 5.06 -21.39 5.67
N ASP A 160 4.86 -20.40 4.80
CA ASP A 160 4.11 -20.52 3.56
C ASP A 160 5.05 -20.87 2.39
N ALA A 161 4.61 -21.74 1.49
CA ALA A 161 5.45 -22.24 0.41
C ALA A 161 5.99 -21.09 -0.47
N GLY A 162 7.31 -20.98 -0.61
CA GLY A 162 7.97 -19.94 -1.40
C GLY A 162 8.21 -18.61 -0.67
N HIS A 163 7.82 -18.47 0.60
CA HIS A 163 7.82 -17.18 1.32
C HIS A 163 8.71 -17.19 2.58
N ASP A 164 9.74 -18.04 2.63
CA ASP A 164 10.58 -18.20 3.82
C ASP A 164 11.43 -16.96 4.19
N THR A 165 11.62 -16.04 3.23
CA THR A 165 12.54 -14.90 3.35
C THR A 165 11.88 -13.53 3.19
N HIS A 166 10.56 -13.48 2.97
CA HIS A 166 9.82 -12.24 2.80
C HIS A 166 8.36 -12.41 3.23
N ILE A 167 7.66 -11.30 3.45
CA ILE A 167 6.22 -11.27 3.64
C ILE A 167 5.59 -10.69 2.40
N HIS A 168 4.58 -11.37 1.87
CA HIS A 168 3.70 -10.89 0.82
C HIS A 168 2.42 -10.34 1.47
N CYS A 169 2.03 -9.11 1.17
CA CYS A 169 0.74 -8.54 1.57
C CYS A 169 -0.02 -8.05 0.33
N ALA A 170 -1.23 -8.56 0.12
CA ALA A 170 -2.07 -8.21 -1.01
C ALA A 170 -3.49 -7.80 -0.62
N TRP A 171 -4.03 -6.81 -1.32
CA TRP A 171 -5.41 -6.35 -1.23
C TRP A 171 -6.22 -6.87 -2.42
N GLY A 172 -7.53 -7.02 -2.21
CA GLY A 172 -8.46 -7.39 -3.28
C GLY A 172 -8.40 -6.43 -4.46
N SER A 173 -8.55 -7.00 -5.66
CA SER A 173 -8.60 -6.31 -6.96
C SER A 173 -10.00 -5.79 -7.30
#